data_AF-A0A016WF33-F1
#
_entry.id   AF-A0A016WF33-F1
#
_cell.length_a   1.000
_cell.length_b   1.000
_cell.length_c   1.000
_cell.angle_alpha   90.00
_cell.angle_beta   90.00
_cell.angle_gamma   90.00
#
_symmetry.space_group_name_H-M   'P 1'
#
loop_
_entity.id
_entity.type
_entity.pdbx_description
1 polymer ?
#
loop_
_entity_poly.entity_id
_entity_poly.type
_entity_poly.pdbx_seq_one_letter_code
_entity_poly.pdbx_strand_id
1 'polypeptide(L)'
;MSPFSYASGHNQAFLPRLQLPKFGGRRQEWDTFWVIFKANVDEQPIPTTIIFNYLLQALVGEARQTAAQFQVTEGNYQAVMDTFLRKYGRDSSIIEDLLAQLETCIAGGPFH
;
A
#
# COMPACT_ATOMS: atom_id res chain seq x y z
N MET A 1 -14.88 24.13 39.73
CA MET A 1 -15.82 23.46 38.80
C MET A 1 -15.11 23.31 37.47
N SER A 2 -15.19 22.10 36.91
CA SER A 2 -14.28 21.47 35.94
C SER A 2 -14.21 22.14 34.54
N PRO A 3 -13.19 21.79 33.73
CA PRO A 3 -12.51 22.67 32.77
C PRO A 3 -13.03 22.55 31.33
N PHE A 4 -12.61 23.52 30.51
CA PHE A 4 -12.84 23.58 29.07
C PHE A 4 -12.24 22.35 28.36
N SER A 5 -13.13 21.53 27.79
CA SER A 5 -12.79 20.43 26.90
C SER A 5 -12.43 20.98 25.52
N TYR A 6 -11.14 21.06 25.20
CA TYR A 6 -10.68 21.09 23.81
C TYR A 6 -10.44 19.65 23.35
N ALA A 7 -11.51 18.96 23.00
CA ALA A 7 -11.38 17.74 22.21
C ALA A 7 -10.98 18.17 20.79
N SER A 8 -9.68 18.27 20.54
CA SER A 8 -9.13 18.22 19.18
C SER A 8 -9.46 16.85 18.62
N GLY A 9 -10.64 16.73 18.02
CA GLY A 9 -11.00 15.61 17.20
C GLY A 9 -10.01 15.55 16.05
N HIS A 10 -8.95 14.75 16.23
CA HIS A 10 -8.29 14.15 15.09
C HIS A 10 -9.40 13.39 14.37
N ASN A 11 -9.92 14.00 13.30
CA ASN A 11 -10.67 13.28 12.30
C ASN A 11 -9.69 12.24 11.75
N GLN A 12 -9.58 11.10 12.44
CA GLN A 12 -9.34 9.84 11.79
C GLN A 12 -10.50 9.71 10.83
N ALA A 13 -10.32 10.27 9.62
CA ALA A 13 -11.19 10.04 8.50
C ALA A 13 -11.22 8.52 8.37
N PHE A 14 -12.25 7.91 8.95
CA PHE A 14 -12.59 6.53 8.73
C PHE A 14 -12.83 6.46 7.22
N LEU A 15 -11.83 6.00 6.48
CA LEU A 15 -11.94 5.74 5.06
C LEU A 15 -13.26 5.02 4.85
N PRO A 16 -14.16 5.53 4.00
CA PRO A 16 -15.57 5.14 3.94
C PRO A 16 -15.67 3.65 3.68
N ARG A 17 -15.84 2.85 4.76
CA ARG A 17 -15.83 1.37 4.83
C ARG A 17 -15.38 0.73 3.51
N LEU A 18 -14.13 0.98 3.15
CA LEU A 18 -13.64 0.57 1.85
C LEU A 18 -13.57 -0.94 1.90
N GLN A 19 -14.46 -1.62 1.18
CA GLN A 19 -14.42 -3.08 1.08
C GLN A 19 -13.22 -3.44 0.21
N LEU A 20 -12.05 -3.50 0.83
CA LEU A 20 -10.85 -3.97 0.16
C LEU A 20 -11.08 -5.40 -0.33
N PRO A 21 -10.83 -5.69 -1.61
CA PRO A 21 -10.89 -7.05 -2.11
C PRO A 21 -9.93 -7.92 -1.31
N LYS A 22 -10.37 -9.14 -0.97
CA LYS A 22 -9.52 -10.09 -0.28
C LYS A 22 -8.58 -10.75 -1.28
N PHE A 23 -7.30 -10.78 -0.99
CA PHE A 23 -6.30 -11.44 -1.83
C PHE A 23 -5.72 -12.67 -1.15
N GLY A 24 -5.92 -13.83 -1.78
CA GLY A 24 -5.51 -15.13 -1.25
C GLY A 24 -4.17 -15.66 -1.77
N GLY A 25 -3.54 -14.97 -2.73
CA GLY A 25 -2.32 -15.45 -3.41
C GLY A 25 -2.54 -16.03 -4.80
N ARG A 26 -3.67 -15.77 -5.45
CA ARG A 26 -3.89 -16.22 -6.85
C ARG A 26 -3.34 -15.17 -7.81
N ARG A 27 -2.32 -15.54 -8.60
CA ARG A 27 -1.66 -14.62 -9.57
C ARG A 27 -2.65 -13.88 -10.49
N GLN A 28 -3.69 -14.57 -10.94
CA GLN A 28 -4.72 -14.01 -11.83
C GLN A 28 -5.52 -12.86 -11.18
N GLU A 29 -5.61 -12.85 -9.85
CA GLU A 29 -6.33 -11.85 -9.06
C GLU A 29 -5.42 -10.69 -8.64
N TRP A 30 -4.09 -10.81 -8.81
CA TRP A 30 -3.10 -9.86 -8.31
C TRP A 30 -3.27 -8.45 -8.88
N ASP A 31 -3.31 -8.31 -10.21
CA ASP A 31 -3.35 -6.98 -10.84
C ASP A 31 -4.62 -6.23 -10.46
N THR A 32 -5.77 -6.92 -10.45
CA THR A 32 -7.04 -6.36 -10.01
C THR A 32 -6.99 -5.95 -8.55
N PHE A 33 -6.44 -6.80 -7.68
CA PHE A 33 -6.24 -6.48 -6.27
C PHE A 33 -5.36 -5.24 -6.10
N TRP A 34 -4.21 -5.19 -6.79
CA TRP A 34 -3.22 -4.13 -6.63
C TRP A 34 -3.74 -2.79 -7.13
N VAL A 35 -4.42 -2.74 -8.28
CA VAL A 35 -5.04 -1.51 -8.79
C VAL A 35 -6.05 -0.95 -7.78
N ILE A 36 -6.91 -1.80 -7.21
CA ILE A 36 -7.92 -1.37 -6.24
C ILE A 36 -7.24 -0.94 -4.92
N PHE A 37 -6.29 -1.71 -4.43
CA PHE A 37 -5.56 -1.39 -3.20
C PHE A 37 -4.81 -0.07 -3.34
N LYS A 38 -4.13 0.13 -4.47
CA LYS A 38 -3.32 1.32 -4.73
C LYS A 38 -4.16 2.59 -4.73
N ALA A 39 -5.22 2.61 -5.54
CA ALA A 39 -6.10 3.77 -5.68
C ALA A 39 -6.79 4.18 -4.37
N ASN A 40 -7.07 3.22 -3.49
CA ASN A 40 -7.88 3.48 -2.30
C ASN A 40 -7.10 3.51 -0.98
N VAL A 41 -5.85 3.05 -0.96
CA VAL A 41 -5.03 2.96 0.27
C VAL A 41 -3.61 3.48 0.03
N ASP A 42 -2.90 2.92 -0.95
CA ASP A 42 -1.45 3.20 -1.13
C ASP A 42 -1.18 4.66 -1.54
N GLU A 43 -2.04 5.23 -2.38
CA GLU A 43 -1.94 6.63 -2.84
C GLU A 43 -2.55 7.64 -1.86
N GLN A 44 -3.11 7.18 -0.73
CA GLN A 44 -3.67 8.07 0.28
C GLN A 44 -2.54 8.70 1.11
N PRO A 45 -2.66 9.96 1.54
CA PRO A 45 -1.66 10.64 2.35
C PRO A 45 -1.73 10.19 3.82
N ILE A 46 -1.54 8.89 4.06
CA ILE A 46 -1.57 8.24 5.37
C ILE A 46 -0.24 7.51 5.64
N PRO A 47 0.13 7.26 6.92
CA PRO A 47 1.42 6.65 7.23
C PRO A 47 1.56 5.25 6.63
N THR A 48 2.76 4.89 6.16
CA THR A 48 3.04 3.56 5.56
C THR A 48 2.74 2.42 6.51
N THR A 49 2.94 2.62 7.82
CA THR A 49 2.55 1.64 8.85
C THR A 49 1.03 1.37 8.84
N ILE A 50 0.21 2.39 8.55
CA ILE A 50 -1.24 2.24 8.42
C ILE A 50 -1.60 1.56 7.10
N ILE A 51 -0.95 1.93 5.99
CA ILE A 51 -1.08 1.24 4.68
C ILE A 51 -0.77 -0.25 4.84
N PHE A 52 0.31 -0.59 5.55
CA PHE A 52 0.69 -1.97 5.78
C PHE A 52 -0.36 -2.73 6.60
N ASN A 53 -0.93 -2.10 7.63
CA ASN A 53 -2.04 -2.70 8.37
C ASN A 53 -3.28 -2.95 7.50
N TYR A 54 -3.59 -2.05 6.55
CA TYR A 54 -4.66 -2.28 5.59
C TYR A 54 -4.35 -3.42 4.63
N LEU A 55 -3.11 -3.50 4.13
CA LEU A 55 -2.64 -4.62 3.32
C LEU A 55 -2.87 -5.93 4.08
N LEU A 56 -2.34 -6.04 5.29
CA LEU A 56 -2.49 -7.23 6.14
C LEU A 56 -3.94 -7.64 6.37
N GLN A 57 -4.88 -6.71 6.48
CA GLN A 57 -6.31 -6.99 6.60
C GLN A 57 -6.95 -7.46 5.29
N ALA A 58 -6.46 -6.97 4.15
CA ALA A 58 -6.93 -7.37 2.82
C ALA A 58 -6.36 -8.74 2.40
N LEU A 59 -5.26 -9.19 3.00
CA LEU A 59 -4.68 -10.49 2.71
C LEU A 59 -5.37 -11.64 3.47
N VAL A 60 -5.52 -12.76 2.78
CA VAL A 60 -6.01 -14.03 3.34
C VAL A 60 -5.12 -15.19 2.88
N GLY A 61 -5.29 -16.36 3.50
CA GLY A 61 -4.60 -17.59 3.08
C GLY A 61 -3.07 -17.45 3.00
N GLU A 62 -2.49 -17.92 1.90
CA GLU A 62 -1.04 -17.98 1.67
C GLU A 62 -0.40 -16.57 1.62
N ALA A 63 -1.08 -15.62 0.97
CA ALA A 63 -0.58 -14.24 0.90
C ALA A 63 -0.47 -13.62 2.30
N ARG A 64 -1.48 -13.85 3.16
CA ARG A 64 -1.43 -13.39 4.56
C ARG A 64 -0.27 -14.01 5.34
N GLN A 65 -0.05 -15.31 5.18
CA GLN A 65 1.05 -16.04 5.83
C GLN A 65 2.42 -15.53 5.37
N THR A 66 2.55 -15.17 4.10
CA THR A 66 3.79 -14.59 3.56
C THR A 66 4.06 -13.23 4.22
N ALA A 67 3.07 -12.34 4.23
CA ALA A 67 3.23 -11.00 4.82
C ALA A 67 3.38 -11.00 6.35
N ALA A 68 2.79 -11.98 7.05
CA ALA A 68 2.85 -12.09 8.51
C ALA A 68 4.26 -12.44 9.05
N GLN A 69 5.19 -12.84 8.18
CA GLN A 69 6.59 -13.08 8.56
C GLN A 69 7.36 -11.79 8.84
N PHE A 70 6.80 -10.64 8.46
CA PHE A 70 7.42 -9.32 8.58
C PHE A 70 6.76 -8.53 9.71
N GLN A 71 7.58 -7.80 10.47
CA GLN A 71 7.06 -6.84 11.45
C GLN A 71 6.42 -5.64 10.74
N VAL A 72 5.36 -5.07 11.31
CA VAL A 72 4.68 -3.90 10.75
C VAL A 72 5.54 -2.66 10.93
N THR A 73 6.42 -2.42 9.96
CA THR A 73 7.30 -1.24 9.88
C THR A 73 7.31 -0.74 8.44
N GLU A 74 7.69 0.52 8.24
CA GLU A 74 7.73 1.13 6.90
C GLU A 74 8.72 0.41 5.97
N GLY A 75 9.91 0.07 6.47
CA GLY A 75 10.91 -0.66 5.68
C GLY A 75 10.45 -2.05 5.25
N ASN A 76 9.68 -2.74 6.10
CA ASN A 76 9.17 -4.07 5.79
C ASN A 76 7.99 -4.04 4.81
N TYR A 77 7.22 -2.95 4.76
CA TYR A 77 6.15 -2.80 3.79
C TYR A 77 6.67 -2.96 2.36
N GLN A 78 7.75 -2.26 2.01
CA GLN A 78 8.37 -2.39 0.70
C GLN A 78 8.90 -3.81 0.43
N ALA A 79 9.54 -4.44 1.42
CA ALA A 79 10.02 -5.82 1.28
C ALA A 79 8.88 -6.82 1.00
N VAL A 80 7.73 -6.65 1.65
CA VAL A 80 6.53 -7.47 1.40
C VAL A 80 5.99 -7.21 -0.01
N MET A 81 5.92 -5.95 -0.44
CA MET A 81 5.42 -5.59 -1.76
C MET A 81 6.30 -6.15 -2.89
N ASP A 82 7.62 -6.02 -2.77
CA ASP A 82 8.59 -6.58 -3.71
C ASP A 82 8.53 -8.12 -3.73
N THR A 83 8.34 -8.76 -2.57
CA THR A 83 8.09 -10.22 -2.51
C THR A 83 6.81 -10.59 -3.26
N PHE A 84 5.76 -9.79 -3.11
CA PHE A 84 4.46 -10.06 -3.75
C PHE A 84 4.51 -9.82 -5.25
N LEU A 85 5.22 -8.79 -5.70
CA LEU A 85 5.43 -8.51 -7.11
C LEU A 85 6.20 -9.66 -7.79
N ARG A 86 7.28 -10.15 -7.18
CA ARG A 86 8.01 -11.31 -7.70
C ARG A 86 7.18 -12.60 -7.72
N LYS A 87 6.30 -12.78 -6.72
CA LYS A 87 5.54 -14.02 -6.55
C LYS A 87 4.24 -14.05 -7.36
N TYR A 88 3.57 -12.91 -7.47
CA TYR A 88 2.21 -12.78 -7.98
C TYR A 88 2.05 -11.79 -9.14
N GLY A 89 3.00 -10.85 -9.32
CA GLY A 89 3.04 -9.95 -10.46
C GLY A 89 3.08 -10.71 -11.78
N ARG A 90 2.24 -10.30 -12.72
CA ARG A 90 2.38 -10.67 -14.14
C ARG A 90 3.38 -9.72 -14.75
N ASP A 91 4.60 -10.19 -15.06
CA ASP A 91 5.68 -9.44 -15.75
C ASP A 91 5.54 -7.92 -15.59
N SER A 92 5.43 -7.48 -14.33
CA SER A 92 5.06 -6.10 -13.98
C SER A 92 6.28 -5.17 -14.02
N SER A 93 7.38 -5.67 -14.60
CA SER A 93 8.56 -4.91 -14.99
C SER A 93 8.17 -3.69 -15.81
N ILE A 94 7.06 -3.71 -16.55
CA ILE A 94 6.59 -2.56 -17.33
C ILE A 94 6.13 -1.40 -16.43
N ILE A 95 5.53 -1.66 -15.26
CA ILE A 95 4.99 -0.58 -14.40
C ILE A 95 6.08 0.02 -13.51
N GLU A 96 6.98 -0.80 -12.97
CA GLU A 96 8.15 -0.29 -12.23
C GLU A 96 9.10 0.49 -13.14
N ASP A 97 9.31 0.04 -14.37
CA ASP A 97 10.11 0.79 -15.36
C ASP A 97 9.42 2.12 -15.72
N LEU A 98 8.08 2.13 -15.87
CA LEU A 98 7.33 3.36 -16.15
C LEU A 98 7.35 4.35 -14.97
N LEU A 99 7.28 3.88 -13.72
CA LEU A 99 7.38 4.73 -12.53
C LEU A 99 8.81 5.25 -12.31
N ALA A 100 9.83 4.41 -12.54
CA ALA A 100 11.24 4.84 -12.51
C ALA A 100 11.56 5.86 -13.61
N GLN A 101 10.94 5.74 -14.78
CA GLN A 101 11.05 6.74 -15.86
C GLN A 101 10.40 8.09 -15.50
N LEU A 102 9.33 8.10 -14.71
CA LEU A 102 8.69 9.34 -14.26
C LEU A 102 9.55 10.08 -13.21
N GLU A 103 10.20 9.37 -12.29
CA GLU A 103 11.11 9.98 -11.30
C GLU A 103 12.39 10.53 -11.96
N THR A 104 12.91 9.86 -12.98
CA THR A 104 14.11 10.32 -13.72
C THR A 104 13.84 11.52 -14.63
N CYS A 105 12.62 11.69 -15.16
CA CYS A 105 12.26 12.88 -15.95
C CYS A 105 12.17 14.16 -15.11
N ILE A 106 11.86 14.06 -13.80
CA ILE A 106 11.72 15.25 -12.93
C ILE A 106 13.09 15.74 -12.43
N ALA A 107 14.09 14.86 -12.32
CA ALA A 107 15.43 15.21 -11.85
C ALA A 107 16.38 15.73 -12.95
N GLY A 108 15.97 15.70 -14.22
CA GLY A 108 16.82 15.99 -15.38
C GLY A 108 16.56 17.34 -16.07
N GLY A 109 16.02 18.35 -15.38
CA GLY A 109 15.88 19.68 -15.96
C GLY A 109 17.25 20.28 -16.30
N PRO A 110 17.56 20.57 -17.58
CA PRO A 110 18.80 21.25 -17.91
C PRO A 110 18.60 22.72 -17.53
N PHE A 111 19.20 23.13 -16.43
CA PHE A 111 19.57 24.54 -16.27
C PHE A 111 20.78 24.77 -17.16
N HIS A 112 20.54 25.31 -18.36
CA HIS A 112 21.50 26.13 -19.08
C HIS A 112 20.79 27.15 -19.96
#